data_AF-A0A4P9Z4F3-F1
#
_entry.id   AF-A0A4P9Z4F3-F1
#
_cell.length_a   1.000
_cell.length_b   1.000
_cell.length_c   1.000
_cell.angle_alpha   90.00
_cell.angle_beta   90.00
_cell.angle_gamma   90.00
#
_symmetry.space_group_name_H-M   'P 1'
#
loop_
_entity.id
_entity.type
_entity.pdbx_description
1 polymer ?
#
loop_
_entity_poly.entity_id
_entity_poly.type
_entity_poly.pdbx_seq_one_letter_code
_entity_poly.pdbx_strand_id
1 'polypeptide(L)'
;MTIARLAYLFYGTVIQPQSLRQLAIAPRTLLGVYHSGKIAFAIPRATTEQFEKTKTDYTIDNIICLSRSQFLLPGLIDTHVHAPQYPIMGNGMDLQLLPWLDTYTFPEEARFKDDAYARRVYQRVVRRTLRNGTTCAAYFGTLHTTGSQRLVDVMRAAGQRGWVGKVCMDQNAPEWYRETTDESVRGTQQLIAYVQQLDQHEREQQQPSSSASSASRCHYHKAELVEPCITPRFAPTCSAEALRRLGELAAEENKLRERAGRPSLPIQTHLSENEAEIAWVAKLFPESASYTDVYDRAGLLSSRTIMAHCVHLTAEERARLKATGTAVAHCAHSNFDLRSGVLHVRQLLDEGLKISLGTDMAGGHAISMLEAMRGALTASRTICIMEAQKQQQQQLNDKVHDDDARSQLSITEVVYMATMGGAAAMGLHDKIGMLLEANYEFDALLVDTAAPDSPFDFFEPEASAEELLADKLYMRRLEKFVMCGDDRNIEGVWVRGRQVAGTPLAN
;
A
#
# COMPACT_ATOMS: atom_id res chain seq x y z
N MET A 1 31.60 -15.83 -23.48
CA MET A 1 30.28 -15.72 -22.83
C MET A 1 30.21 -14.36 -22.18
N THR A 2 29.17 -13.57 -22.44
CA THR A 2 29.00 -12.28 -21.78
C THR A 2 28.62 -12.53 -20.32
N ILE A 3 29.45 -12.09 -19.39
CA ILE A 3 29.19 -12.18 -17.95
C ILE A 3 27.92 -11.36 -17.66
N ALA A 4 26.98 -11.92 -16.89
CA ALA A 4 25.75 -11.21 -16.51
C ALA A 4 26.11 -10.02 -15.60
N ARG A 5 25.41 -8.90 -15.76
CA ARG A 5 25.67 -7.67 -15.02
C ARG A 5 24.58 -7.39 -13.99
N LEU A 6 24.97 -7.12 -12.74
CA LEU A 6 24.09 -6.74 -11.66
C LEU A 6 24.20 -5.24 -11.40
N ALA A 7 23.06 -4.58 -11.19
CA ALA A 7 23.01 -3.21 -10.70
C ALA A 7 23.42 -3.17 -9.22
N TYR A 8 22.97 -4.15 -8.43
CA TYR A 8 23.30 -4.24 -7.02
C TYR A 8 23.59 -5.68 -6.61
N LEU A 9 24.55 -5.84 -5.70
CA LEU A 9 24.73 -7.03 -4.88
C LEU A 9 24.66 -6.63 -3.41
N PHE A 10 23.61 -7.05 -2.72
CA PHE A 10 23.48 -6.87 -1.28
C PHE A 10 24.01 -8.11 -0.55
N TYR A 11 24.75 -7.89 0.54
CA TYR A 11 25.16 -8.93 1.47
C TYR A 11 24.80 -8.52 2.89
N GLY A 12 23.84 -9.21 3.50
CA GLY A 12 23.28 -8.77 4.79
C GLY A 12 22.07 -9.56 5.24
N THR A 13 21.37 -9.04 6.25
CA THR A 13 20.12 -9.66 6.71
C THR A 13 18.95 -9.18 5.87
N VAL A 14 18.13 -10.12 5.41
CA VAL A 14 16.83 -9.85 4.77
C VAL A 14 15.74 -10.35 5.71
N ILE A 15 14.77 -9.49 6.00
CA ILE A 15 13.58 -9.85 6.77
C ILE A 15 12.38 -9.71 5.83
N GLN A 16 11.54 -10.74 5.74
CA GLN A 16 10.30 -10.65 4.98
C GLN A 16 9.23 -11.58 5.57
N PRO A 17 7.94 -11.31 5.35
CA PRO A 17 6.91 -12.32 5.57
C PRO A 17 7.05 -13.50 4.59
N GLN A 18 6.59 -14.67 5.02
CA GLN A 18 6.37 -15.85 4.16
C GLN A 18 4.89 -16.19 4.06
N SER A 19 4.15 -15.94 5.14
CA SER A 19 2.71 -16.03 5.21
C SER A 19 2.21 -15.04 6.27
N LEU A 20 0.89 -14.98 6.48
CA LEU A 20 0.29 -14.14 7.51
C LEU A 20 0.90 -14.35 8.91
N ARG A 21 1.32 -15.58 9.23
CA ARG A 21 1.79 -15.96 10.57
C ARG A 21 3.29 -16.27 10.64
N GLN A 22 4.00 -16.25 9.51
CA GLN A 22 5.41 -16.65 9.44
C GLN A 22 6.25 -15.54 8.84
N LEU A 23 7.37 -15.26 9.51
CA LEU A 23 8.37 -14.28 9.11
C LEU A 23 9.69 -15.01 8.85
N ALA A 24 10.29 -14.79 7.69
CA ALA A 24 11.66 -15.20 7.41
C ALA A 24 12.63 -14.12 7.89
N ILE A 25 13.58 -14.52 8.74
CA ILE A 25 14.77 -13.74 9.06
C ILE A 25 15.95 -14.49 8.44
N ALA A 26 16.52 -13.93 7.38
CA ALA A 26 17.54 -14.57 6.57
C ALA A 26 18.87 -13.80 6.72
N PRO A 27 19.70 -14.13 7.73
CA PRO A 27 21.02 -13.51 7.91
C PRO A 27 22.00 -13.97 6.83
N ARG A 28 23.03 -13.15 6.57
CA ARG A 28 24.08 -13.43 5.56
C ARG A 28 23.51 -13.77 4.19
N THR A 29 22.41 -13.13 3.81
CA THR A 29 21.77 -13.32 2.50
C THR A 29 22.56 -12.57 1.45
N LEU A 30 22.86 -13.27 0.37
CA LEU A 30 23.41 -12.70 -0.84
C LEU A 30 22.28 -12.46 -1.85
N LEU A 31 22.00 -11.19 -2.18
CA LEU A 31 20.88 -10.81 -3.04
C LEU A 31 21.38 -9.98 -4.23
N GLY A 32 21.21 -10.53 -5.43
CA GLY A 32 21.57 -9.86 -6.68
C GLY A 32 20.37 -9.21 -7.36
N VAL A 33 20.53 -7.99 -7.88
CA VAL A 33 19.48 -7.25 -8.60
C VAL A 33 19.99 -6.83 -9.98
N TYR A 34 19.24 -7.16 -11.03
CA TYR A 34 19.55 -6.75 -12.41
C TYR A 34 19.22 -5.27 -12.66
N HIS A 35 19.75 -4.69 -13.74
CA HIS A 35 19.41 -3.34 -14.21
C HIS A 35 17.94 -3.16 -14.62
N SER A 36 17.20 -4.24 -14.88
CA SER A 36 15.74 -4.20 -15.07
C SER A 36 14.98 -3.96 -13.76
N GLY A 37 15.66 -4.06 -12.62
CA GLY A 37 15.05 -4.00 -11.30
C GLY A 37 14.51 -5.32 -10.79
N LYS A 38 14.75 -6.42 -11.51
CA LYS A 38 14.35 -7.77 -11.10
C LYS A 38 15.42 -8.41 -10.20
N ILE A 39 14.98 -9.15 -9.20
CA ILE A 39 15.84 -9.96 -8.34
C ILE A 39 16.38 -11.13 -9.16
N ALA A 40 17.70 -11.20 -9.29
CA ALA A 40 18.40 -12.24 -10.03
C ALA A 40 18.44 -13.55 -9.25
N PHE A 41 18.79 -13.45 -7.97
CA PHE A 41 18.87 -14.55 -7.02
C PHE A 41 18.86 -13.96 -5.60
N ALA A 42 18.45 -14.78 -4.65
CA ALA A 42 18.64 -14.55 -3.23
C ALA A 42 19.12 -15.87 -2.60
N ILE A 43 20.29 -15.85 -1.96
CA ILE A 43 20.89 -17.03 -1.34
C ILE A 43 21.04 -16.74 0.15
N PRO A 44 20.10 -17.19 0.99
CA PRO A 44 20.20 -17.09 2.44
C PRO A 44 21.41 -17.84 2.99
N ARG A 45 21.97 -17.35 4.11
CA ARG A 45 23.09 -18.00 4.82
C ARG A 45 24.29 -18.30 3.91
N ALA A 46 24.58 -17.38 2.99
CA ALA A 46 25.66 -17.53 2.02
C ALA A 46 27.03 -17.56 2.72
N THR A 47 27.90 -18.46 2.25
CA THR A 47 29.28 -18.58 2.70
C THR A 47 30.15 -17.49 2.07
N THR A 48 31.31 -17.21 2.67
CA THR A 48 32.31 -16.29 2.08
C THR A 48 32.75 -16.75 0.69
N GLU A 49 32.85 -18.07 0.47
CA GLU A 49 33.17 -18.62 -0.85
C GLU A 49 32.09 -18.29 -1.88
N GLN A 50 30.80 -18.42 -1.53
CA GLN A 50 29.71 -18.03 -2.42
C GLN A 50 29.72 -16.53 -2.72
N PHE A 51 30.07 -15.69 -1.73
CA PHE A 51 30.22 -14.25 -1.92
C PHE A 51 31.34 -13.91 -2.91
N GLU A 52 32.55 -14.45 -2.72
CA GLU A 52 33.69 -14.21 -3.61
C GLU A 52 33.45 -14.78 -5.01
N LYS A 53 32.87 -15.97 -5.12
CA LYS A 53 32.48 -16.56 -6.40
C LYS A 53 31.48 -15.69 -7.16
N THR A 54 30.54 -15.04 -6.47
CA THR A 54 29.57 -14.17 -7.13
C THR A 54 30.23 -12.94 -7.76
N LYS A 55 31.28 -12.41 -7.13
CA LYS A 55 32.08 -11.31 -7.71
C LYS A 55 32.84 -11.71 -8.97
N THR A 56 33.11 -13.01 -9.16
CA THR A 56 33.72 -13.54 -10.39
C THR A 56 32.68 -13.94 -11.44
N ASP A 57 31.51 -14.41 -11.00
CA ASP A 57 30.42 -14.88 -11.88
C ASP A 57 29.62 -13.71 -12.49
N TYR A 58 29.70 -12.50 -11.91
CA TYR A 58 28.96 -11.31 -12.34
C TYR A 58 29.84 -10.07 -12.42
N THR A 59 29.53 -9.17 -13.35
CA THR A 59 29.98 -7.76 -13.26
C THR A 59 28.99 -7.02 -12.36
N ILE A 60 29.46 -6.33 -11.34
CA ILE A 60 28.60 -5.74 -10.30
C ILE A 60 28.89 -4.25 -10.19
N ASP A 61 27.85 -3.43 -10.33
CA ASP A 61 28.01 -1.98 -10.27
C ASP A 61 28.12 -1.46 -8.83
N ASN A 62 27.33 -2.03 -7.92
CA ASN A 62 27.27 -1.61 -6.52
C ASN A 62 27.26 -2.84 -5.60
N ILE A 63 28.19 -2.93 -4.65
CA ILE A 63 28.22 -3.96 -3.61
C ILE A 63 27.89 -3.30 -2.27
N ILE A 64 26.84 -3.77 -1.60
CA ILE A 64 26.34 -3.18 -0.36
C ILE A 64 26.39 -4.24 0.73
N CYS A 65 27.32 -4.08 1.66
CA CYS A 65 27.44 -4.93 2.83
C CYS A 65 26.71 -4.28 4.01
N LEU A 66 25.64 -4.89 4.49
CA LEU A 66 24.86 -4.36 5.60
C LEU A 66 25.59 -4.58 6.92
N SER A 67 25.52 -3.58 7.79
CA SER A 67 25.99 -3.70 9.17
C SER A 67 25.08 -4.61 10.00
N ARG A 68 25.49 -4.92 11.23
CA ARG A 68 24.68 -5.72 12.18
C ARG A 68 23.40 -5.00 12.64
N SER A 69 23.35 -3.67 12.58
CA SER A 69 22.16 -2.87 12.90
C SER A 69 21.20 -2.75 11.72
N GLN A 70 21.63 -3.18 10.53
CA GLN A 70 20.92 -3.02 9.28
C GLN A 70 20.23 -4.31 8.82
N PHE A 71 19.10 -4.14 8.14
CA PHE A 71 18.43 -5.22 7.42
C PHE A 71 17.64 -4.69 6.22
N LEU A 72 17.40 -5.55 5.23
CA LEU A 72 16.45 -5.29 4.15
C LEU A 72 15.04 -5.75 4.55
N LEU A 73 14.03 -4.97 4.16
CA LEU A 73 12.60 -5.28 4.28
C LEU A 73 11.92 -5.05 2.92
N PRO A 74 10.89 -5.82 2.51
CA PRO A 74 10.08 -5.43 1.35
C PRO A 74 9.52 -4.00 1.51
N GLY A 75 9.43 -3.28 0.40
CA GLY A 75 8.84 -1.95 0.38
C GLY A 75 7.40 -1.93 0.91
N LEU A 76 7.04 -0.88 1.64
CA LEU A 76 5.73 -0.76 2.27
C LEU A 76 4.68 -0.33 1.25
N ILE A 77 3.46 -0.84 1.42
CA ILE A 77 2.36 -0.65 0.48
C ILE A 77 1.18 -0.01 1.21
N ASP A 78 0.87 1.22 0.83
CA ASP A 78 -0.27 1.99 1.35
C ASP A 78 -1.47 1.80 0.42
N THR A 79 -2.47 1.05 0.86
CA THR A 79 -3.61 0.69 -0.01
C THR A 79 -4.76 1.69 0.05
N HIS A 80 -4.64 2.77 0.83
CA HIS A 80 -5.63 3.84 0.83
C HIS A 80 -5.06 5.14 1.38
N VAL A 81 -4.95 6.16 0.53
CA VAL A 81 -4.45 7.49 0.90
C VAL A 81 -4.98 8.58 -0.04
N HIS A 82 -5.34 9.75 0.50
CA HIS A 82 -5.79 10.90 -0.29
C HIS A 82 -4.65 11.89 -0.49
N ALA A 83 -3.98 11.80 -1.64
CA ALA A 83 -2.92 12.73 -2.00
C ALA A 83 -3.30 14.23 -1.87
N PRO A 84 -4.50 14.68 -2.25
CA PRO A 84 -4.83 16.11 -2.19
C PRO A 84 -5.09 16.62 -0.78
N GLN A 85 -5.27 15.74 0.20
CA GLN A 85 -5.57 16.13 1.58
C GLN A 85 -4.30 16.33 2.43
N TYR A 86 -3.12 16.07 1.87
CA TYR A 86 -1.84 16.30 2.57
C TYR A 86 -1.70 17.68 3.23
N PRO A 87 -2.18 18.80 2.64
CA PRO A 87 -2.10 20.12 3.27
C PRO A 87 -2.96 20.29 4.53
N ILE A 88 -3.99 19.45 4.71
CA ILE A 88 -4.91 19.48 5.87
C ILE A 88 -4.67 18.32 6.84
N MET A 89 -3.65 17.49 6.61
CA MET A 89 -3.27 16.39 7.50
C MET A 89 -3.09 16.90 8.94
N GLY A 90 -3.87 16.35 9.88
CA GLY A 90 -3.85 16.72 11.30
C GLY A 90 -4.79 17.87 11.70
N ASN A 91 -5.59 18.42 10.78
CA ASN A 91 -6.55 19.49 11.08
C ASN A 91 -7.98 18.95 11.28
N GLY A 92 -8.70 19.50 12.25
CA GLY A 92 -10.14 19.21 12.45
C GLY A 92 -10.47 17.85 13.05
N MET A 93 -9.53 17.22 13.76
CA MET A 93 -9.67 15.88 14.36
C MET A 93 -10.67 15.80 15.52
N ASP A 94 -11.33 16.90 15.86
CA ASP A 94 -12.46 16.98 16.80
C ASP A 94 -13.83 16.80 16.11
N LEU A 95 -13.87 16.81 14.78
CA LEU A 95 -15.07 16.54 13.97
C LEU A 95 -15.24 15.05 13.68
N GLN A 96 -16.46 14.63 13.32
CA GLN A 96 -16.71 13.33 12.70
C GLN A 96 -16.66 13.46 11.17
N LEU A 97 -16.69 12.32 10.46
CA LEU A 97 -16.55 12.23 9.00
C LEU A 97 -17.33 13.29 8.20
N LEU A 98 -18.66 13.35 8.33
CA LEU A 98 -19.48 14.23 7.47
C LEU A 98 -19.19 15.74 7.69
N PRO A 99 -19.19 16.28 8.92
CA PRO A 99 -18.79 17.67 9.14
C PRO A 99 -17.33 17.98 8.75
N TRP A 100 -16.43 17.00 8.89
CA TRP A 100 -15.03 17.16 8.51
C TRP A 100 -14.87 17.33 6.99
N LEU A 101 -15.62 16.54 6.19
CA LEU A 101 -15.62 16.66 4.74
C LEU A 101 -16.00 18.06 4.26
N ASP A 102 -17.07 18.63 4.82
CA ASP A 102 -17.56 19.96 4.45
C ASP A 102 -16.61 21.09 4.89
N THR A 103 -15.99 20.95 6.06
CA THR A 103 -15.17 22.01 6.68
C THR A 103 -13.76 22.08 6.10
N TYR A 104 -13.12 20.92 5.86
CA TYR A 104 -11.71 20.84 5.48
C TYR A 104 -11.50 20.22 4.11
N THR A 105 -12.15 19.10 3.83
CA THR A 105 -11.79 18.25 2.69
C THR A 105 -12.22 18.80 1.34
N PHE A 106 -13.50 19.11 1.16
CA PHE A 106 -13.97 19.67 -0.10
C PHE A 106 -13.30 21.02 -0.44
N PRO A 107 -13.13 21.96 0.51
CA PRO A 107 -12.43 23.21 0.24
C PRO A 107 -10.97 23.00 -0.20
N GLU A 108 -10.25 22.07 0.43
CA GLU A 108 -8.85 21.81 0.07
C GLU A 108 -8.74 21.12 -1.30
N GLU A 109 -9.54 20.07 -1.54
CA GLU A 109 -9.50 19.34 -2.80
C GLU A 109 -9.91 20.21 -4.01
N ALA A 110 -10.82 21.18 -3.82
CA ALA A 110 -11.22 22.11 -4.88
C ALA A 110 -10.05 22.93 -5.44
N ARG A 111 -9.01 23.16 -4.64
CA ARG A 111 -7.81 23.94 -5.05
C ARG A 111 -6.97 23.21 -6.10
N PHE A 112 -7.13 21.90 -6.25
CA PHE A 112 -6.41 21.09 -7.24
C PHE A 112 -6.91 21.27 -8.68
N LYS A 113 -7.91 22.13 -8.88
CA LYS A 113 -8.19 22.71 -10.20
C LYS A 113 -6.99 23.51 -10.74
N ASP A 114 -6.20 24.10 -9.84
CA ASP A 114 -4.96 24.79 -10.17
C ASP A 114 -3.80 23.79 -10.37
N ASP A 115 -3.30 23.73 -11.60
CA ASP A 115 -2.27 22.79 -12.05
C ASP A 115 -0.92 22.99 -11.32
N ALA A 116 -0.57 24.22 -10.95
CA ALA A 116 0.65 24.52 -10.21
C ALA A 116 0.54 24.12 -8.74
N TYR A 117 -0.63 24.35 -8.13
CA TYR A 117 -0.97 23.90 -6.79
C TYR A 117 -0.89 22.38 -6.70
N ALA A 118 -1.58 21.69 -7.62
CA ALA A 118 -1.61 20.23 -7.69
C ALA A 118 -0.19 19.64 -7.77
N ARG A 119 0.65 20.10 -8.72
CA ARG A 119 2.04 19.62 -8.82
C ARG A 119 2.83 19.85 -7.55
N ARG A 120 2.72 21.04 -6.94
CA ARG A 120 3.46 21.39 -5.73
C ARG A 120 3.11 20.47 -4.57
N VAL A 121 1.82 20.24 -4.32
CA VAL A 121 1.38 19.37 -3.21
C VAL A 121 1.73 17.91 -3.50
N TYR A 122 1.42 17.41 -4.70
CA TYR A 122 1.70 16.03 -5.08
C TYR A 122 3.19 15.68 -5.00
N GLN A 123 4.10 16.58 -5.41
CA GLN A 123 5.54 16.37 -5.27
C GLN A 123 5.96 16.21 -3.80
N ARG A 124 5.31 16.91 -2.87
CA ARG A 124 5.64 16.85 -1.43
C ARG A 124 5.13 15.56 -0.81
N VAL A 125 3.89 15.18 -1.06
CA VAL A 125 3.33 13.93 -0.50
C VAL A 125 4.05 12.70 -1.05
N VAL A 126 4.27 12.60 -2.36
CA VAL A 126 4.98 11.45 -2.97
C VAL A 126 6.42 11.35 -2.44
N ARG A 127 7.14 12.47 -2.33
CA ARG A 127 8.47 12.47 -1.72
C ARG A 127 8.43 12.04 -0.25
N ARG A 128 7.42 12.47 0.50
CA ARG A 128 7.29 12.16 1.93
C ARG A 128 6.93 10.71 2.16
N THR A 129 6.02 10.13 1.39
CA THR A 129 5.64 8.70 1.47
C THR A 129 6.82 7.81 1.07
N LEU A 130 7.52 8.13 -0.02
CA LEU A 130 8.75 7.42 -0.40
C LEU A 130 9.81 7.47 0.70
N ARG A 131 10.05 8.63 1.33
CA ARG A 131 10.99 8.77 2.45
C ARG A 131 10.56 7.95 3.68
N ASN A 132 9.27 7.70 3.86
CA ASN A 132 8.73 6.81 4.89
C ASN A 132 8.65 5.34 4.45
N GLY A 133 9.27 4.98 3.33
CA GLY A 133 9.36 3.60 2.85
C GLY A 133 8.14 3.09 2.08
N THR A 134 7.15 3.94 1.77
CA THR A 134 6.00 3.57 0.95
C THR A 134 6.40 3.52 -0.53
N THR A 135 6.73 2.32 -1.02
CA THR A 135 7.15 2.08 -2.41
C THR A 135 5.95 2.01 -3.37
N CYS A 136 4.79 1.61 -2.86
CA CYS A 136 3.55 1.48 -3.62
C CYS A 136 2.38 2.13 -2.88
N ALA A 137 1.56 2.93 -3.56
CA ALA A 137 0.42 3.62 -2.96
C ALA A 137 -0.84 3.61 -3.85
N ALA A 138 -2.02 3.41 -3.25
CA ALA A 138 -3.30 3.58 -3.93
C ALA A 138 -3.89 4.96 -3.60
N TYR A 139 -3.63 5.92 -4.48
CA TYR A 139 -4.01 7.30 -4.24
C TYR A 139 -5.41 7.64 -4.74
N PHE A 140 -6.20 8.26 -3.87
CA PHE A 140 -7.30 9.13 -4.25
C PHE A 140 -6.72 10.48 -4.71
N GLY A 141 -7.04 10.87 -5.94
CA GLY A 141 -6.81 12.22 -6.46
C GLY A 141 -7.97 13.15 -6.11
N THR A 142 -8.34 14.05 -7.04
CA THR A 142 -9.55 14.88 -6.91
C THR A 142 -10.50 14.61 -8.07
N LEU A 143 -11.66 15.27 -8.09
CA LEU A 143 -12.55 15.23 -9.26
C LEU A 143 -11.94 15.88 -10.50
N HIS A 144 -10.87 16.66 -10.37
CA HIS A 144 -10.23 17.30 -11.51
C HIS A 144 -9.38 16.30 -12.28
N THR A 145 -9.76 15.98 -13.52
CA THR A 145 -9.01 15.06 -14.39
C THR A 145 -7.55 15.51 -14.57
N THR A 146 -7.33 16.79 -14.84
CA THR A 146 -5.99 17.36 -15.03
C THR A 146 -5.16 17.26 -13.74
N GLY A 147 -5.75 17.56 -12.59
CA GLY A 147 -5.10 17.39 -11.28
C GLY A 147 -4.64 15.94 -11.08
N SER A 148 -5.52 14.96 -11.31
CA SER A 148 -5.20 13.54 -11.17
C SER A 148 -4.14 13.07 -12.18
N GLN A 149 -4.11 13.60 -13.41
CA GLN A 149 -3.01 13.37 -14.36
C GLN A 149 -1.65 13.89 -13.83
N ARG A 150 -1.63 15.01 -13.08
CA ARG A 150 -0.40 15.49 -12.44
C ARG A 150 0.10 14.60 -11.33
N LEU A 151 -0.79 13.93 -10.61
CA LEU A 151 -0.37 12.92 -9.65
C LEU A 151 0.33 11.75 -10.35
N VAL A 152 -0.20 11.28 -11.48
CA VAL A 152 0.47 10.26 -12.32
C VAL A 152 1.87 10.71 -12.72
N ASP A 153 2.01 11.94 -13.25
CA ASP A 153 3.30 12.48 -13.68
C ASP A 153 4.32 12.52 -12.53
N VAL A 154 3.89 12.99 -11.36
CA VAL A 154 4.73 13.11 -10.17
C VAL A 154 5.18 11.73 -9.68
N MET A 155 4.27 10.75 -9.58
CA MET A 155 4.61 9.39 -9.19
C MET A 155 5.61 8.76 -10.15
N ARG A 156 5.36 8.85 -11.47
CA ARG A 156 6.28 8.32 -12.49
C ARG A 156 7.65 9.00 -12.46
N ALA A 157 7.70 10.31 -12.22
CA ALA A 157 8.95 11.06 -12.12
C ALA A 157 9.77 10.63 -10.89
N ALA A 158 9.11 10.53 -9.74
CA ALA A 158 9.69 10.07 -8.48
C ALA A 158 10.06 8.58 -8.50
N GLY A 159 9.43 7.79 -9.37
CA GLY A 159 9.63 6.35 -9.46
C GLY A 159 8.81 5.56 -8.43
N GLN A 160 7.72 6.13 -7.90
CA GLN A 160 6.81 5.41 -7.01
C GLN A 160 5.82 4.57 -7.82
N ARG A 161 5.50 3.38 -7.31
CA ARG A 161 4.49 2.49 -7.89
C ARG A 161 3.11 2.83 -7.35
N GLY A 162 2.05 2.52 -8.10
CA GLY A 162 0.74 2.34 -7.50
C GLY A 162 -0.43 2.72 -8.39
N TRP A 163 -1.53 3.12 -7.75
CA TRP A 163 -2.76 3.47 -8.42
C TRP A 163 -3.04 4.97 -8.27
N VAL A 164 -3.60 5.57 -9.32
CA VAL A 164 -4.14 6.93 -9.27
C VAL A 164 -5.59 6.91 -9.73
N GLY A 165 -6.47 7.34 -8.82
CA GLY A 165 -7.89 7.50 -9.07
C GLY A 165 -8.29 8.96 -9.24
N LYS A 166 -8.94 9.32 -10.36
CA LYS A 166 -9.77 10.53 -10.40
C LYS A 166 -11.01 10.22 -9.57
N VAL A 167 -11.29 11.06 -8.58
CA VAL A 167 -12.46 10.89 -7.72
C VAL A 167 -13.73 11.21 -8.51
N CYS A 168 -14.74 10.36 -8.39
CA CYS A 168 -16.05 10.53 -9.02
C CYS A 168 -17.09 10.94 -7.97
N MET A 169 -17.79 12.06 -8.18
CA MET A 169 -18.83 12.59 -7.29
C MET A 169 -19.85 13.49 -8.04
N ASP A 170 -21.05 12.98 -8.31
CA ASP A 170 -22.09 13.71 -9.06
C ASP A 170 -23.31 14.12 -8.24
N GLN A 171 -23.36 13.78 -6.95
CA GLN A 171 -24.44 14.19 -6.04
C GLN A 171 -23.92 14.45 -4.63
N ASN A 172 -24.76 15.09 -3.80
CA ASN A 172 -24.53 15.26 -2.36
C ASN A 172 -23.14 15.79 -1.94
N ALA A 173 -22.55 16.60 -2.80
CA ALA A 173 -21.35 17.39 -2.58
C ALA A 173 -21.68 18.87 -2.83
N PRO A 174 -20.88 19.82 -2.30
CA PRO A 174 -21.10 21.24 -2.54
C PRO A 174 -21.17 21.56 -4.03
N GLU A 175 -22.07 22.46 -4.45
CA GLU A 175 -22.29 22.77 -5.87
C GLU A 175 -21.02 23.23 -6.60
N TRP A 176 -20.12 23.92 -5.89
CA TRP A 176 -18.83 24.39 -6.40
C TRP A 176 -17.75 23.29 -6.50
N TYR A 177 -18.01 22.09 -5.98
CA TYR A 177 -17.11 20.94 -6.03
C TYR A 177 -17.88 19.63 -6.27
N ARG A 178 -18.66 19.64 -7.34
CA ARG A 178 -19.45 18.50 -7.84
C ARG A 178 -19.36 18.49 -9.36
N GLU A 179 -19.38 17.32 -9.96
CA GLU A 179 -19.42 17.15 -11.42
C GLU A 179 -20.75 16.53 -11.87
N THR A 180 -20.98 16.46 -13.17
CA THR A 180 -22.07 15.63 -13.73
C THR A 180 -21.62 14.19 -13.92
N THR A 181 -22.57 13.26 -14.01
CA THR A 181 -22.32 11.85 -14.34
C THR A 181 -21.47 11.70 -15.61
N ASP A 182 -21.79 12.48 -16.66
CA ASP A 182 -21.07 12.47 -17.93
C ASP A 182 -19.62 12.96 -17.79
N GLU A 183 -19.40 14.03 -17.03
CA GLU A 183 -18.04 14.53 -16.74
C GLU A 183 -17.22 13.53 -15.94
N SER A 184 -17.86 12.83 -15.02
CA SER A 184 -17.24 11.83 -14.16
C SER A 184 -16.72 10.62 -14.96
N VAL A 185 -17.58 10.04 -15.79
CA VAL A 185 -17.22 8.91 -16.67
C VAL A 185 -16.17 9.34 -17.70
N ARG A 186 -16.37 10.47 -18.38
CA ARG A 186 -15.43 10.98 -19.39
C ARG A 186 -14.07 11.33 -18.79
N GLY A 187 -14.04 11.94 -17.61
CA GLY A 187 -12.79 12.26 -16.91
C GLY A 187 -12.02 11.00 -16.50
N THR A 188 -12.75 9.96 -16.10
CA THR A 188 -12.16 8.65 -15.77
C THR A 188 -11.56 7.99 -17.00
N GLN A 189 -12.29 7.97 -18.12
CA GLN A 189 -11.79 7.50 -19.42
C GLN A 189 -10.53 8.26 -19.87
N GLN A 190 -10.52 9.59 -19.71
CA GLN A 190 -9.36 10.43 -20.05
C GLN A 190 -8.13 10.09 -19.20
N LEU A 191 -8.29 9.82 -17.90
CA LEU A 191 -7.18 9.38 -17.06
C LEU A 191 -6.66 8.00 -17.49
N ILE A 192 -7.56 7.07 -17.80
CA ILE A 192 -7.19 5.73 -18.29
C ILE A 192 -6.37 5.84 -19.58
N ALA A 193 -6.88 6.57 -20.56
CA ALA A 193 -6.19 6.79 -21.84
C ALA A 193 -4.84 7.49 -21.65
N TYR A 194 -4.76 8.49 -20.75
CA TYR A 194 -3.51 9.20 -20.45
C TYR A 194 -2.42 8.26 -19.94
N VAL A 195 -2.73 7.39 -18.98
CA VAL A 195 -1.76 6.43 -18.45
C VAL A 195 -1.35 5.40 -19.52
N GLN A 196 -2.30 4.92 -20.31
CA GLN A 196 -2.02 3.98 -21.41
C GLN A 196 -1.06 4.58 -22.45
N GLN A 197 -1.25 5.86 -22.82
CA GLN A 197 -0.35 6.58 -23.73
C GLN A 197 1.06 6.72 -23.16
N LEU A 198 1.19 7.06 -21.87
CA LEU A 198 2.51 7.15 -21.21
C LEU A 198 3.23 5.80 -21.18
N ASP A 199 2.51 4.71 -20.93
CA ASP A 199 3.07 3.36 -20.93
C ASP A 199 3.48 2.90 -22.34
N GLN A 200 2.68 3.23 -23.35
CA GLN A 200 3.03 2.97 -24.75
C GLN A 200 4.29 3.74 -25.14
N HIS A 201 4.36 5.04 -24.85
CA HIS A 201 5.51 5.87 -25.16
C HIS A 201 6.79 5.35 -24.49
N GLU A 202 6.73 4.94 -23.22
CA GLU A 202 7.87 4.34 -22.53
C GLU A 202 8.34 3.04 -23.21
N ARG A 203 7.40 2.17 -23.62
CA ARG A 203 7.74 0.92 -24.33
C ARG A 203 8.39 1.17 -25.69
N GLU A 204 7.91 2.18 -26.43
CA GLU A 204 8.46 2.56 -27.72
C GLU A 204 9.90 3.09 -27.61
N GLN A 205 10.18 3.92 -26.59
CA GLN A 205 11.53 4.42 -26.32
C GLN A 205 12.54 3.31 -25.95
N GLN A 206 12.05 2.16 -25.51
CA GLN A 206 12.88 1.03 -25.05
C GLN A 206 13.07 -0.07 -26.09
N GLN A 207 12.46 0.06 -27.28
CA GLN A 207 12.73 -0.88 -28.36
C GLN A 207 14.19 -0.73 -28.82
N PRO A 208 14.98 -1.82 -28.84
CA PRO A 208 16.38 -1.72 -29.24
C PRO A 208 16.50 -1.31 -30.71
N SER A 209 17.44 -0.41 -31.02
CA SER A 209 17.93 -0.27 -32.38
C SER A 209 18.50 -1.63 -32.83
N SER A 210 18.30 -1.98 -34.11
CA SER A 210 18.62 -3.29 -34.71
C SER A 210 20.09 -3.77 -34.60
N SER A 211 20.96 -3.03 -33.91
CA SER A 211 22.40 -3.27 -33.75
C SER A 211 22.86 -3.71 -32.35
N ALA A 212 22.01 -3.76 -31.32
CA ALA A 212 22.44 -4.08 -29.94
C ALA A 212 22.33 -5.58 -29.60
N SER A 213 23.39 -6.18 -29.02
CA SER A 213 23.47 -7.61 -28.65
C SER A 213 22.54 -8.01 -27.48
N SER A 214 22.17 -9.30 -27.39
CA SER A 214 21.13 -9.80 -26.46
C SER A 214 21.46 -9.80 -24.98
N ALA A 215 22.73 -9.74 -24.61
CA ALA A 215 23.17 -9.87 -23.22
C ALA A 215 23.13 -8.56 -22.41
N SER A 216 22.80 -7.42 -23.04
CA SER A 216 22.75 -6.10 -22.37
C SER A 216 21.32 -5.57 -22.14
N ARG A 217 20.28 -6.39 -22.40
CA ARG A 217 18.93 -5.96 -22.78
C ARG A 217 17.88 -5.87 -21.66
N CYS A 218 18.24 -5.50 -20.45
CA CYS A 218 17.26 -5.32 -19.37
C CYS A 218 17.54 -4.02 -18.63
N HIS A 219 17.00 -2.91 -19.16
CA HIS A 219 17.08 -1.59 -18.56
C HIS A 219 15.83 -1.29 -17.74
N TYR A 220 15.99 -0.47 -16.71
CA TYR A 220 14.88 0.06 -15.91
C TYR A 220 13.86 0.78 -16.78
N HIS A 221 12.58 0.64 -16.45
CA HIS A 221 11.47 1.30 -17.15
C HIS A 221 10.37 1.76 -16.21
N LYS A 222 9.64 2.81 -16.63
CA LYS A 222 8.49 3.34 -15.90
C LYS A 222 7.14 2.80 -16.41
N ALA A 223 7.15 2.02 -17.50
CA ALA A 223 5.92 1.42 -18.03
C ALA A 223 5.27 0.55 -16.94
N GLU A 224 3.96 0.73 -16.78
CA GLU A 224 3.12 -0.01 -15.83
C GLU A 224 3.53 0.17 -14.36
N LEU A 225 4.29 1.22 -14.06
CA LEU A 225 4.64 1.57 -12.68
C LEU A 225 3.45 2.23 -11.97
N VAL A 226 2.66 3.02 -12.72
CA VAL A 226 1.44 3.68 -12.22
C VAL A 226 0.27 3.22 -13.08
N GLU A 227 -0.81 2.75 -12.45
CA GLU A 227 -2.05 2.35 -13.11
C GLU A 227 -3.19 3.35 -12.82
N PRO A 228 -4.12 3.58 -13.78
CA PRO A 228 -5.34 4.31 -13.50
C PRO A 228 -6.29 3.42 -12.67
N CYS A 229 -7.10 4.05 -11.81
CA CYS A 229 -8.08 3.38 -10.95
C CYS A 229 -9.46 4.05 -11.10
N ILE A 230 -10.52 3.24 -11.13
CA ILE A 230 -11.89 3.76 -11.02
C ILE A 230 -12.15 4.10 -9.55
N THR A 231 -12.60 5.32 -9.28
CA THR A 231 -12.66 5.83 -7.91
C THR A 231 -13.95 6.61 -7.65
N PRO A 232 -15.12 5.95 -7.59
CA PRO A 232 -16.25 6.54 -6.88
C PRO A 232 -15.80 6.86 -5.46
N ARG A 233 -16.00 8.11 -4.99
CA ARG A 233 -15.52 8.48 -3.66
C ARG A 233 -16.11 7.52 -2.62
N PHE A 234 -17.44 7.52 -2.56
CA PHE A 234 -18.28 6.68 -1.73
C PHE A 234 -19.72 6.80 -2.25
N ALA A 235 -20.59 5.83 -1.97
CA ALA A 235 -21.93 5.77 -2.56
C ALA A 235 -22.78 7.04 -2.34
N PRO A 236 -22.74 7.71 -1.16
CA PRO A 236 -23.51 8.93 -0.96
C PRO A 236 -23.25 10.03 -1.99
N THR A 237 -22.04 10.17 -2.51
CA THR A 237 -21.70 11.19 -3.51
C THR A 237 -21.82 10.75 -4.96
N CYS A 238 -22.21 9.50 -5.21
CA CYS A 238 -22.35 8.97 -6.56
C CYS A 238 -23.79 8.50 -6.79
N SER A 239 -24.48 9.03 -7.80
CA SER A 239 -25.80 8.56 -8.19
C SER A 239 -25.75 7.09 -8.62
N ALA A 240 -26.88 6.39 -8.55
CA ALA A 240 -26.99 5.02 -9.06
C ALA A 240 -26.61 4.94 -10.55
N GLU A 241 -26.89 5.99 -11.33
CA GLU A 241 -26.47 6.08 -12.72
C GLU A 241 -24.94 6.17 -12.84
N ALA A 242 -24.29 7.03 -12.05
CA ALA A 242 -22.83 7.14 -12.04
C ALA A 242 -22.16 5.83 -11.68
N LEU A 243 -22.60 5.17 -10.61
CA LEU A 243 -22.04 3.89 -10.18
C LEU A 243 -22.19 2.82 -11.28
N ARG A 244 -23.38 2.68 -11.86
CA ARG A 244 -23.62 1.75 -12.98
C ARG A 244 -22.70 2.03 -14.17
N ARG A 245 -22.57 3.30 -14.59
CA ARG A 245 -21.74 3.66 -15.76
C ARG A 245 -20.25 3.49 -15.50
N LEU A 246 -19.78 3.70 -14.28
CA LEU A 246 -18.40 3.39 -13.88
C LEU A 246 -18.16 1.86 -13.91
N GLY A 247 -19.13 1.07 -13.49
CA GLY A 247 -19.09 -0.39 -13.62
C GLY A 247 -19.05 -0.89 -15.06
N GLU A 248 -19.86 -0.30 -15.94
CA GLU A 248 -19.85 -0.58 -17.38
C GLU A 248 -18.48 -0.25 -18.00
N LEU A 249 -17.92 0.92 -17.67
CA LEU A 249 -16.58 1.31 -18.07
C LEU A 249 -15.53 0.29 -17.57
N ALA A 250 -15.63 -0.16 -16.32
CA ALA A 250 -14.73 -1.18 -15.77
C ALA A 250 -14.81 -2.48 -16.58
N ALA A 251 -16.03 -2.94 -16.91
CA ALA A 251 -16.25 -4.15 -17.67
C ALA A 251 -15.71 -4.04 -19.11
N GLU A 252 -15.89 -2.89 -19.77
CA GLU A 252 -15.35 -2.61 -21.11
C GLU A 252 -13.82 -2.62 -21.12
N GLU A 253 -13.19 -1.90 -20.19
CA GLU A 253 -11.73 -1.86 -20.05
C GLU A 253 -11.15 -3.23 -19.69
N ASN A 254 -11.86 -4.02 -18.87
CA ASN A 254 -11.44 -5.37 -18.51
C ASN A 254 -11.41 -6.31 -19.72
N LYS A 255 -12.36 -6.21 -20.66
CA LYS A 255 -12.32 -6.98 -21.92
C LYS A 255 -11.09 -6.63 -22.76
N LEU A 256 -10.69 -5.36 -22.79
CA LEU A 256 -9.50 -4.91 -23.51
C LEU A 256 -8.22 -5.38 -22.82
N ARG A 257 -8.16 -5.28 -21.48
CA ARG A 257 -7.03 -5.71 -20.67
C ARG A 257 -6.81 -7.22 -20.73
N GLU A 258 -7.87 -8.02 -20.66
CA GLU A 258 -7.80 -9.47 -20.79
C GLU A 258 -7.19 -9.89 -22.13
N ARG A 259 -7.64 -9.30 -23.25
CA ARG A 259 -7.06 -9.55 -24.59
C ARG A 259 -5.58 -9.19 -24.68
N ALA A 260 -5.14 -8.22 -23.89
CA ALA A 260 -3.75 -7.80 -23.82
C ALA A 260 -2.92 -8.55 -22.75
N GLY A 261 -3.50 -9.56 -22.07
CA GLY A 261 -2.83 -10.27 -20.98
C GLY A 261 -2.54 -9.40 -19.76
N ARG A 262 -3.30 -8.31 -19.57
CA ARG A 262 -3.13 -7.35 -18.47
C ARG A 262 -4.14 -7.64 -17.36
N PRO A 263 -3.80 -7.39 -16.08
CA PRO A 263 -4.74 -7.49 -14.98
C PRO A 263 -5.93 -6.54 -15.16
N SER A 264 -7.07 -6.90 -14.58
CA SER A 264 -8.28 -6.07 -14.53
C SER A 264 -7.99 -4.65 -14.03
N LEU A 265 -8.77 -3.69 -14.48
CA LEU A 265 -8.69 -2.31 -14.05
C LEU A 265 -8.96 -2.22 -12.54
N PRO A 266 -8.08 -1.55 -11.77
CA PRO A 266 -8.30 -1.31 -10.35
C PRO A 266 -9.56 -0.51 -10.06
N ILE A 267 -10.17 -0.80 -8.91
CA ILE A 267 -11.29 -0.05 -8.34
C ILE A 267 -10.97 0.24 -6.86
N GLN A 268 -11.28 1.44 -6.39
CA GLN A 268 -11.16 1.79 -4.97
C GLN A 268 -12.30 2.71 -4.55
N THR A 269 -12.82 2.50 -3.33
CA THR A 269 -13.88 3.35 -2.73
C THR A 269 -13.93 3.17 -1.21
N HIS A 270 -14.80 3.91 -0.52
CA HIS A 270 -15.04 3.75 0.92
C HIS A 270 -16.28 2.86 1.14
N LEU A 271 -16.28 2.10 2.23
CA LEU A 271 -17.38 1.20 2.58
C LEU A 271 -17.53 1.08 4.09
N SER A 272 -18.76 1.28 4.56
CA SER A 272 -19.19 1.03 5.95
C SER A 272 -18.22 1.57 7.00
N GLU A 273 -17.82 2.83 6.84
CA GLU A 273 -16.89 3.49 7.76
C GLU A 273 -17.63 3.96 9.02
N ASN A 274 -18.74 4.68 8.86
CA ASN A 274 -19.46 5.32 9.95
C ASN A 274 -20.96 4.92 9.97
N GLU A 275 -21.57 4.80 11.15
CA GLU A 275 -22.99 4.43 11.27
C GLU A 275 -23.93 5.46 10.60
N ALA A 276 -23.63 6.75 10.69
CA ALA A 276 -24.42 7.80 10.06
C ALA A 276 -24.30 7.75 8.53
N GLU A 277 -23.12 7.41 8.02
CA GLU A 277 -22.89 7.15 6.59
C GLU A 277 -23.72 5.96 6.11
N ILE A 278 -23.70 4.83 6.83
CA ILE A 278 -24.48 3.63 6.50
C ILE A 278 -25.98 3.92 6.47
N ALA A 279 -26.48 4.62 7.49
CA ALA A 279 -27.88 5.03 7.54
C ALA A 279 -28.26 5.97 6.39
N TRP A 280 -27.33 6.80 5.91
CA TRP A 280 -27.54 7.65 4.75
C TRP A 280 -27.58 6.86 3.45
N VAL A 281 -26.67 5.90 3.26
CA VAL A 281 -26.67 4.99 2.11
C VAL A 281 -27.98 4.23 1.99
N ALA A 282 -28.50 3.68 3.10
CA ALA A 282 -29.78 2.98 3.11
C ALA A 282 -30.97 3.85 2.65
N LYS A 283 -30.91 5.17 2.87
CA LYS A 283 -31.93 6.12 2.38
C LYS A 283 -31.75 6.46 0.89
N LEU A 284 -30.51 6.55 0.42
CA LEU A 284 -30.18 6.91 -0.96
C LEU A 284 -30.36 5.74 -1.94
N PHE A 285 -30.17 4.51 -1.48
CA PHE A 285 -30.26 3.28 -2.27
C PHE A 285 -31.21 2.25 -1.64
N PRO A 286 -32.51 2.59 -1.47
CA PRO A 286 -33.47 1.74 -0.78
C PRO A 286 -33.71 0.39 -1.47
N GLU A 287 -33.32 0.27 -2.75
CA GLU A 287 -33.39 -0.97 -3.50
C GLU A 287 -32.26 -1.96 -3.15
N SER A 288 -31.15 -1.48 -2.58
CA SER A 288 -29.98 -2.28 -2.25
C SER A 288 -30.10 -2.89 -0.86
N ALA A 289 -29.71 -4.15 -0.71
CA ALA A 289 -29.84 -4.89 0.55
C ALA A 289 -28.85 -4.42 1.64
N SER A 290 -27.72 -3.85 1.24
CA SER A 290 -26.68 -3.33 2.11
C SER A 290 -25.82 -2.30 1.37
N TYR A 291 -24.87 -1.67 2.07
CA TYR A 291 -23.91 -0.77 1.44
C TYR A 291 -23.04 -1.54 0.43
N THR A 292 -22.58 -2.74 0.77
CA THR A 292 -21.83 -3.59 -0.16
C THR A 292 -22.65 -3.92 -1.43
N ASP A 293 -23.96 -4.17 -1.29
CA ASP A 293 -24.85 -4.48 -2.43
C ASP A 293 -24.95 -3.31 -3.43
N VAL A 294 -24.82 -2.06 -2.97
CA VAL A 294 -24.79 -0.88 -3.86
C VAL A 294 -23.67 -1.00 -4.90
N TYR A 295 -22.46 -1.35 -4.46
CA TYR A 295 -21.31 -1.52 -5.36
C TYR A 295 -21.37 -2.83 -6.15
N ASP A 296 -21.92 -3.88 -5.55
CA ASP A 296 -22.04 -5.19 -6.19
C ASP A 296 -22.97 -5.15 -7.40
N ARG A 297 -24.15 -4.52 -7.25
CA ARG A 297 -25.10 -4.31 -8.35
C ARG A 297 -24.53 -3.46 -9.48
N ALA A 298 -23.65 -2.52 -9.15
CA ALA A 298 -22.94 -1.73 -10.12
C ALA A 298 -21.78 -2.49 -10.79
N GLY A 299 -21.46 -3.73 -10.40
CA GLY A 299 -20.34 -4.49 -10.97
C GLY A 299 -18.98 -3.94 -10.55
N LEU A 300 -18.90 -3.26 -9.40
CA LEU A 300 -17.70 -2.61 -8.88
C LEU A 300 -16.94 -3.45 -7.84
N LEU A 301 -17.31 -4.73 -7.66
CA LEU A 301 -16.60 -5.67 -6.79
C LEU A 301 -15.80 -6.67 -7.62
N SER A 302 -14.51 -6.82 -7.30
CA SER A 302 -13.58 -7.71 -8.00
C SER A 302 -12.33 -8.01 -7.19
N SER A 303 -11.50 -8.93 -7.71
CA SER A 303 -10.22 -9.27 -7.09
C SER A 303 -9.20 -8.12 -7.03
N ARG A 304 -9.42 -7.03 -7.79
CA ARG A 304 -8.64 -5.78 -7.76
C ARG A 304 -9.48 -4.58 -7.29
N THR A 305 -10.46 -4.84 -6.44
CA THR A 305 -11.22 -3.80 -5.72
C THR A 305 -10.68 -3.66 -4.31
N ILE A 306 -10.49 -2.42 -3.85
CA ILE A 306 -10.13 -2.10 -2.47
C ILE A 306 -11.24 -1.26 -1.84
N MET A 307 -11.77 -1.75 -0.72
CA MET A 307 -12.76 -1.07 0.11
C MET A 307 -12.08 -0.55 1.37
N ALA A 308 -12.06 0.78 1.53
CA ALA A 308 -11.49 1.40 2.72
C ALA A 308 -12.43 1.27 3.92
N HIS A 309 -11.82 1.17 5.11
CA HIS A 309 -12.46 1.14 6.42
C HIS A 309 -13.16 -0.17 6.78
N CYS A 310 -14.33 -0.44 6.20
CA CYS A 310 -15.11 -1.66 6.43
C CYS A 310 -15.43 -1.94 7.91
N VAL A 311 -15.55 -0.91 8.74
CA VAL A 311 -15.67 -1.03 10.21
C VAL A 311 -16.93 -1.80 10.59
N HIS A 312 -18.04 -1.54 9.91
CA HIS A 312 -19.37 -2.01 10.31
C HIS A 312 -19.98 -3.04 9.34
N LEU A 313 -19.16 -3.88 8.72
CA LEU A 313 -19.65 -4.90 7.78
C LEU A 313 -20.49 -5.97 8.48
N THR A 314 -21.64 -6.32 7.89
CA THR A 314 -22.40 -7.52 8.31
C THR A 314 -21.69 -8.81 7.87
N ALA A 315 -22.16 -9.97 8.36
CA ALA A 315 -21.60 -11.26 7.96
C ALA A 315 -21.79 -11.54 6.46
N GLU A 316 -22.95 -11.16 5.91
CA GLU A 316 -23.29 -11.29 4.50
C GLU A 316 -22.39 -10.42 3.62
N GLU A 317 -22.13 -9.18 4.05
CA GLU A 317 -21.21 -8.28 3.37
C GLU A 317 -19.78 -8.83 3.36
N ARG A 318 -19.27 -9.32 4.50
CA ARG A 318 -17.95 -9.96 4.56
C ARG A 318 -17.86 -11.19 3.66
N ALA A 319 -18.90 -12.03 3.65
CA ALA A 319 -18.97 -13.18 2.76
C ALA A 319 -18.94 -12.78 1.28
N ARG A 320 -19.61 -11.67 0.92
CA ARG A 320 -19.61 -11.15 -0.45
C ARG A 320 -18.26 -10.58 -0.86
N LEU A 321 -17.60 -9.81 0.01
CA LEU A 321 -16.25 -9.30 -0.26
C LEU A 321 -15.25 -10.45 -0.44
N LYS A 322 -15.35 -11.50 0.40
CA LYS A 322 -14.54 -12.72 0.24
C LYS A 322 -14.80 -13.39 -1.12
N ALA A 323 -16.06 -13.60 -1.49
CA ALA A 323 -16.42 -14.31 -2.72
C ALA A 323 -15.95 -13.59 -3.99
N THR A 324 -15.94 -12.25 -3.98
CA THR A 324 -15.46 -11.42 -5.10
C THR A 324 -13.94 -11.23 -5.08
N GLY A 325 -13.27 -11.64 -4.00
CA GLY A 325 -11.86 -11.34 -3.77
C GLY A 325 -11.60 -9.84 -3.55
N THR A 326 -12.61 -9.07 -3.14
CA THR A 326 -12.43 -7.65 -2.79
C THR A 326 -11.58 -7.55 -1.53
N ALA A 327 -10.60 -6.64 -1.53
CA ALA A 327 -9.73 -6.41 -0.40
C ALA A 327 -10.26 -5.29 0.50
N VAL A 328 -9.91 -5.35 1.79
CA VAL A 328 -10.16 -4.30 2.77
C VAL A 328 -8.87 -3.55 3.06
N ALA A 329 -8.91 -2.21 3.00
CA ALA A 329 -7.85 -1.34 3.51
C ALA A 329 -8.20 -0.90 4.93
N HIS A 330 -7.53 -1.48 5.92
CA HIS A 330 -7.72 -1.10 7.32
C HIS A 330 -6.97 0.20 7.61
N CYS A 331 -7.75 1.26 7.88
CA CYS A 331 -7.25 2.62 8.10
C CYS A 331 -7.43 3.02 9.57
N ALA A 332 -6.67 2.36 10.47
CA ALA A 332 -6.93 2.42 11.91
C ALA A 332 -6.91 3.84 12.49
N HIS A 333 -5.92 4.67 12.11
CA HIS A 333 -5.82 6.04 12.62
C HIS A 333 -7.04 6.88 12.24
N SER A 334 -7.42 6.88 10.97
CA SER A 334 -8.64 7.56 10.52
C SER A 334 -9.89 7.07 11.26
N ASN A 335 -10.01 5.74 11.43
CA ASN A 335 -11.14 5.17 12.14
C ASN A 335 -11.26 5.68 13.59
N PHE A 336 -10.12 5.89 14.27
CA PHE A 336 -10.09 6.45 15.62
C PHE A 336 -10.29 7.97 15.62
N ASP A 337 -9.56 8.71 14.78
CA ASP A 337 -9.56 10.17 14.71
C ASP A 337 -10.96 10.70 14.37
N LEU A 338 -11.66 10.07 13.42
CA LEU A 338 -13.00 10.45 13.00
C LEU A 338 -14.12 9.79 13.84
N ARG A 339 -13.76 9.00 14.85
CA ARG A 339 -14.68 8.23 15.72
C ARG A 339 -15.61 7.32 14.92
N SER A 340 -15.08 6.71 13.87
CA SER A 340 -15.81 5.79 12.99
C SER A 340 -16.00 4.41 13.65
N GLY A 341 -15.00 3.94 14.42
CA GLY A 341 -15.10 2.72 15.23
C GLY A 341 -13.81 1.89 15.21
N VAL A 342 -13.90 0.62 15.62
CA VAL A 342 -12.75 -0.29 15.68
C VAL A 342 -13.01 -1.50 14.80
N LEU A 343 -12.25 -1.65 13.71
CA LEU A 343 -12.38 -2.81 12.83
C LEU A 343 -11.84 -4.08 13.50
N HIS A 344 -12.64 -5.15 13.51
CA HIS A 344 -12.22 -6.45 14.04
C HIS A 344 -11.37 -7.23 13.03
N VAL A 345 -10.14 -6.77 12.76
CA VAL A 345 -9.25 -7.35 11.72
C VAL A 345 -9.04 -8.85 11.87
N ARG A 346 -8.85 -9.39 13.09
CA ARG A 346 -8.70 -10.83 13.31
C ARG A 346 -9.85 -11.64 12.70
N GLN A 347 -11.09 -11.20 12.91
CA GLN A 347 -12.27 -11.90 12.41
C GLN A 347 -12.23 -11.98 10.89
N LEU A 348 -11.93 -10.87 10.22
CA LEU A 348 -11.86 -10.82 8.76
C LEU A 348 -10.73 -11.71 8.21
N LEU A 349 -9.57 -11.73 8.89
CA LEU A 349 -8.46 -12.62 8.54
C LEU A 349 -8.83 -14.10 8.73
N ASP A 350 -9.46 -14.47 9.85
CA ASP A 350 -9.93 -15.83 10.15
C ASP A 350 -11.01 -16.28 9.14
N GLU A 351 -11.86 -15.35 8.68
CA GLU A 351 -12.84 -15.58 7.62
C GLU A 351 -12.19 -15.68 6.22
N GLY A 352 -10.91 -15.33 6.07
CA GLY A 352 -10.15 -15.44 4.82
C GLY A 352 -10.31 -14.27 3.86
N LEU A 353 -10.69 -13.09 4.36
CA LEU A 353 -10.69 -11.86 3.56
C LEU A 353 -9.25 -11.36 3.34
N LYS A 354 -9.01 -10.69 2.21
CA LYS A 354 -7.75 -10.00 1.94
C LYS A 354 -7.72 -8.67 2.68
N ILE A 355 -6.86 -8.55 3.69
CA ILE A 355 -6.71 -7.31 4.47
C ILE A 355 -5.33 -6.70 4.23
N SER A 356 -5.34 -5.40 4.03
CA SER A 356 -4.17 -4.54 3.85
C SER A 356 -4.28 -3.33 4.79
N LEU A 357 -3.26 -2.47 4.82
CA LEU A 357 -3.24 -1.26 5.63
C LEU A 357 -3.28 -0.02 4.74
N GLY A 358 -4.04 0.98 5.17
CA GLY A 358 -4.06 2.31 4.57
C GLY A 358 -3.73 3.38 5.60
N THR A 359 -3.06 4.45 5.18
CA THR A 359 -2.84 5.62 6.06
C THR A 359 -4.09 6.48 6.19
N ASP A 360 -4.87 6.54 5.11
CA ASP A 360 -6.04 7.41 4.95
C ASP A 360 -5.77 8.87 5.32
N MET A 361 -4.58 9.37 5.02
CA MET A 361 -4.32 10.80 5.18
C MET A 361 -5.28 11.57 4.25
N ALA A 362 -6.07 12.53 4.72
CA ALA A 362 -5.98 13.22 6.02
C ALA A 362 -7.00 12.83 7.10
N GLY A 363 -7.91 11.88 6.86
CA GLY A 363 -8.77 11.34 7.91
C GLY A 363 -7.95 10.75 9.05
N GLY A 364 -6.85 10.07 8.70
CA GLY A 364 -5.75 9.75 9.60
C GLY A 364 -4.70 10.87 9.67
N HIS A 365 -4.19 11.13 10.88
CA HIS A 365 -3.17 12.15 11.10
C HIS A 365 -1.74 11.77 10.66
N ALA A 366 -1.49 10.51 10.30
CA ALA A 366 -0.16 9.99 10.02
C ALA A 366 0.06 9.61 8.55
N ILE A 367 1.26 9.85 8.04
CA ILE A 367 1.66 9.54 6.65
C ILE A 367 2.48 8.24 6.50
N SER A 368 2.93 7.67 7.61
CA SER A 368 3.83 6.52 7.60
C SER A 368 3.07 5.20 7.71
N MET A 369 3.47 4.20 6.94
CA MET A 369 2.96 2.84 7.10
C MET A 369 3.39 2.19 8.42
N LEU A 370 4.44 2.68 9.08
CA LEU A 370 4.78 2.26 10.45
C LEU A 370 3.69 2.68 11.43
N GLU A 371 3.13 3.88 11.26
CA GLU A 371 1.98 4.33 12.05
C GLU A 371 0.74 3.50 11.71
N ALA A 372 0.46 3.23 10.43
CA ALA A 372 -0.65 2.34 10.06
C ALA A 372 -0.54 0.95 10.73
N MET A 373 0.66 0.38 10.83
CA MET A 373 0.90 -0.86 11.59
C MET A 373 0.62 -0.69 13.10
N ARG A 374 1.09 0.40 13.71
CA ARG A 374 0.84 0.72 15.14
C ARG A 374 -0.64 0.92 15.43
N GLY A 375 -1.35 1.62 14.55
CA GLY A 375 -2.79 1.79 14.61
C GLY A 375 -3.52 0.46 14.55
N ALA A 376 -3.14 -0.45 13.63
CA ALA A 376 -3.73 -1.78 13.53
C ALA A 376 -3.49 -2.63 14.79
N LEU A 377 -2.27 -2.60 15.35
CA LEU A 377 -1.96 -3.27 16.61
C LEU A 377 -2.81 -2.71 17.75
N THR A 378 -2.95 -1.38 17.84
CA THR A 378 -3.77 -0.71 18.84
C THR A 378 -5.23 -1.09 18.71
N ALA A 379 -5.80 -1.05 17.50
CA ALA A 379 -7.16 -1.48 17.21
C ALA A 379 -7.41 -2.93 17.67
N SER A 380 -6.51 -3.85 17.35
CA SER A 380 -6.64 -5.26 17.75
C SER A 380 -6.65 -5.46 19.27
N ARG A 381 -5.82 -4.68 19.99
CA ARG A 381 -5.78 -4.70 21.47
C ARG A 381 -7.04 -4.09 22.07
N THR A 382 -7.57 -3.01 21.47
CA THR A 382 -8.85 -2.43 21.88
C THR A 382 -9.98 -3.45 21.77
N ILE A 383 -10.02 -4.25 20.69
CA ILE A 383 -10.98 -5.35 20.56
C ILE A 383 -10.81 -6.37 21.69
N CYS A 384 -9.60 -6.83 22.00
CA CYS A 384 -9.37 -7.74 23.13
C CYS A 384 -9.89 -7.17 24.46
N ILE A 385 -9.69 -5.87 24.71
CA ILE A 385 -10.21 -5.19 25.90
C ILE A 385 -11.75 -5.20 25.92
N MET A 386 -12.39 -4.88 24.78
CA MET A 386 -13.84 -4.87 24.65
C MET A 386 -14.44 -6.28 24.85
N GLU A 387 -13.81 -7.30 24.29
CA GLU A 387 -14.22 -8.71 24.44
C GLU A 387 -14.15 -9.15 25.91
N ALA A 388 -13.03 -8.87 26.59
CA ALA A 388 -12.87 -9.18 28.01
C ALA A 388 -13.91 -8.46 28.89
N GLN A 389 -14.22 -7.19 28.60
CA GLN A 389 -15.26 -6.44 29.32
C GLN A 389 -16.66 -7.05 29.12
N LYS A 390 -16.99 -7.47 27.89
CA LYS A 390 -18.27 -8.10 27.58
C LYS A 390 -18.44 -9.43 28.30
N GLN A 391 -17.38 -10.25 28.37
CA GLN A 391 -17.40 -11.53 29.09
C GLN A 391 -17.63 -11.32 30.60
N GLN A 392 -16.95 -10.33 31.20
CA GLN A 392 -17.13 -9.97 32.62
C GLN A 392 -18.57 -9.53 32.92
N GLN A 393 -19.18 -8.71 32.05
CA GLN A 393 -20.57 -8.26 32.22
C GLN A 393 -21.59 -9.39 32.10
N GLN A 394 -21.30 -10.42 31.30
CA GLN A 394 -22.21 -11.54 31.06
C GLN A 394 -22.12 -12.67 32.11
N GLN A 395 -21.29 -12.53 33.16
CA GLN A 395 -21.06 -13.56 34.18
C GLN A 395 -20.75 -14.96 33.61
N LEU A 396 -20.11 -15.01 32.44
CA LEU A 396 -19.65 -16.27 31.87
C LEU A 396 -18.50 -16.78 32.75
N ASN A 397 -18.77 -17.82 33.54
CA ASN A 397 -17.86 -18.43 34.53
C ASN A 397 -16.75 -19.30 33.91
N ASP A 398 -16.56 -19.25 32.59
CA ASP A 398 -15.50 -20.01 31.95
C ASP A 398 -14.15 -19.38 32.31
N LYS A 399 -13.25 -20.22 32.85
CA LYS A 399 -11.90 -19.83 33.24
C LYS A 399 -11.25 -19.11 32.05
N VAL A 400 -10.81 -17.87 32.29
CA VAL A 400 -9.84 -17.14 31.46
C VAL A 400 -8.73 -18.12 31.09
N HIS A 401 -8.72 -18.59 29.85
CA HIS A 401 -7.58 -19.31 29.31
C HIS A 401 -6.58 -18.25 28.86
N ASP A 402 -5.30 -18.44 29.16
CA ASP A 402 -4.18 -17.54 28.77
C ASP A 402 -4.10 -17.27 27.24
N ASP A 403 -4.92 -17.97 26.43
CA ASP A 403 -5.13 -17.77 24.99
C ASP A 403 -6.11 -16.63 24.63
N ASP A 404 -6.60 -15.85 25.60
CA ASP A 404 -7.59 -14.75 25.44
C ASP A 404 -7.12 -13.55 24.58
N ALA A 405 -5.89 -13.57 24.07
CA ALA A 405 -5.40 -12.61 23.07
C ALA A 405 -5.74 -12.98 21.62
N ARG A 406 -6.76 -13.83 21.37
CA ARG A 406 -7.09 -14.32 20.01
C ARG A 406 -7.23 -13.20 18.97
N SER A 407 -7.84 -12.09 19.35
CA SER A 407 -8.08 -10.93 18.48
C SER A 407 -6.85 -10.07 18.24
N GLN A 408 -5.80 -10.21 19.05
CA GLN A 408 -4.59 -9.42 18.94
C GLN A 408 -3.83 -9.79 17.66
N LEU A 409 -3.32 -8.76 16.98
CA LEU A 409 -2.40 -8.90 15.86
C LEU A 409 -0.95 -8.93 16.36
N SER A 410 -0.14 -9.73 15.70
CA SER A 410 1.31 -9.80 15.91
C SER A 410 2.07 -8.83 14.99
N ILE A 411 3.35 -8.59 15.29
CA ILE A 411 4.25 -7.79 14.43
C ILE A 411 4.38 -8.42 13.05
N THR A 412 4.51 -9.75 12.96
CA THR A 412 4.54 -10.49 11.70
C THR A 412 3.30 -10.20 10.85
N GLU A 413 2.11 -10.18 11.45
CA GLU A 413 0.86 -9.95 10.73
C GLU A 413 0.75 -8.53 10.17
N VAL A 414 1.10 -7.51 10.94
CA VAL A 414 1.04 -6.13 10.45
C VAL A 414 2.12 -5.84 9.41
N VAL A 415 3.30 -6.46 9.52
CA VAL A 415 4.33 -6.39 8.46
C VAL A 415 3.85 -7.12 7.21
N TYR A 416 3.20 -8.28 7.34
CA TYR A 416 2.54 -8.97 6.23
C TYR A 416 1.51 -8.07 5.55
N MET A 417 0.57 -7.49 6.29
CA MET A 417 -0.47 -6.62 5.74
C MET A 417 0.10 -5.37 5.06
N ALA A 418 1.20 -4.81 5.57
CA ALA A 418 1.89 -3.66 4.99
C ALA A 418 2.79 -3.98 3.78
N THR A 419 3.00 -5.26 3.47
CA THR A 419 3.88 -5.70 2.37
C THR A 419 3.14 -6.71 1.48
N MET A 420 3.30 -8.02 1.68
CA MET A 420 2.67 -9.07 0.86
C MET A 420 1.14 -8.97 0.81
N GLY A 421 0.49 -8.65 1.93
CA GLY A 421 -0.96 -8.46 2.03
C GLY A 421 -1.43 -7.24 1.20
N GLY A 422 -0.70 -6.14 1.27
CA GLY A 422 -0.91 -4.97 0.41
C GLY A 422 -0.69 -5.29 -1.08
N ALA A 423 0.34 -6.06 -1.40
CA ALA A 423 0.59 -6.50 -2.78
C ALA A 423 -0.55 -7.39 -3.29
N ALA A 424 -1.06 -8.31 -2.46
CA ALA A 424 -2.22 -9.13 -2.79
C ALA A 424 -3.51 -8.30 -2.96
N ALA A 425 -3.72 -7.28 -2.13
CA ALA A 425 -4.85 -6.36 -2.25
C ALA A 425 -4.82 -5.58 -3.57
N MET A 426 -3.63 -5.14 -4.01
CA MET A 426 -3.43 -4.40 -5.27
C MET A 426 -3.31 -5.33 -6.51
N GLY A 427 -3.37 -6.65 -6.35
CA GLY A 427 -3.17 -7.60 -7.44
C GLY A 427 -1.75 -7.59 -8.01
N LEU A 428 -0.75 -7.35 -7.15
CA LEU A 428 0.68 -7.26 -7.45
C LEU A 428 1.51 -8.34 -6.73
N HIS A 429 0.87 -9.34 -6.13
CA HIS A 429 1.53 -10.39 -5.35
C HIS A 429 2.55 -11.23 -6.13
N ASP A 430 2.39 -11.35 -7.46
CA ASP A 430 3.37 -12.03 -8.32
C ASP A 430 4.53 -11.12 -8.78
N LYS A 431 4.54 -9.86 -8.35
CA LYS A 431 5.53 -8.85 -8.77
C LYS A 431 6.37 -8.30 -7.62
N ILE A 432 5.77 -8.05 -6.46
CA ILE A 432 6.41 -7.37 -5.32
C ILE A 432 6.00 -8.00 -3.98
N GLY A 433 6.64 -7.57 -2.90
CA GLY A 433 6.35 -8.04 -1.53
C GLY A 433 7.25 -9.17 -1.05
N MET A 434 8.09 -9.73 -1.92
CA MET A 434 9.10 -10.74 -1.59
C MET A 434 10.47 -10.32 -2.12
N LEU A 435 11.51 -10.55 -1.32
CA LEU A 435 12.92 -10.27 -1.64
C LEU A 435 13.78 -11.54 -1.74
N LEU A 436 13.34 -12.64 -1.13
CA LEU A 436 14.03 -13.93 -1.13
C LEU A 436 13.70 -14.81 -2.33
N GLU A 437 12.92 -14.31 -3.29
CA GLU A 437 12.49 -15.03 -4.49
C GLU A 437 12.99 -14.31 -5.75
N ALA A 438 13.53 -15.07 -6.69
CA ALA A 438 13.95 -14.53 -7.98
C ALA A 438 12.75 -14.05 -8.81
N ASN A 439 13.01 -13.16 -9.78
CA ASN A 439 12.01 -12.57 -10.69
C ASN A 439 10.97 -11.63 -10.07
N TYR A 440 10.96 -11.44 -8.75
CA TYR A 440 10.28 -10.31 -8.12
C TYR A 440 10.98 -9.00 -8.49
N GLU A 441 10.23 -7.89 -8.52
CA GLU A 441 10.80 -6.54 -8.64
C GLU A 441 11.34 -6.11 -7.28
N PHE A 442 12.55 -5.53 -7.27
CA PHE A 442 13.22 -5.08 -6.05
C PHE A 442 12.61 -3.76 -5.56
N ASP A 443 11.44 -3.89 -4.93
CA ASP A 443 10.82 -2.85 -4.10
C ASP A 443 11.21 -3.14 -2.64
N ALA A 444 12.15 -2.38 -2.10
CA ALA A 444 12.83 -2.72 -0.85
C ALA A 444 13.19 -1.49 -0.02
N LEU A 445 13.35 -1.70 1.29
CA LEU A 445 13.86 -0.76 2.26
C LEU A 445 15.18 -1.28 2.82
N LEU A 446 16.16 -0.40 2.98
CA LEU A 446 17.30 -0.59 3.86
C LEU A 446 16.99 0.14 5.17
N VAL A 447 16.83 -0.63 6.24
CA VAL A 447 16.54 -0.13 7.57
C VAL A 447 17.80 -0.19 8.42
N ASP A 448 18.11 0.89 9.14
CA ASP A 448 19.16 0.95 10.15
C ASP A 448 18.60 1.32 11.53
N THR A 449 18.69 0.37 12.46
CA THR A 449 18.23 0.56 13.85
C THR A 449 19.22 1.33 14.73
N ALA A 450 20.38 1.69 14.18
CA ALA A 450 21.37 2.56 14.80
C ALA A 450 21.66 3.78 13.92
N ALA A 451 20.73 4.17 13.04
CA ALA A 451 20.82 5.37 12.23
C ALA A 451 21.10 6.62 13.09
N PRO A 452 21.82 7.62 12.57
CA PRO A 452 21.98 8.90 13.26
C PRO A 452 20.63 9.49 13.68
N ASP A 453 20.56 9.97 14.92
CA ASP A 453 19.34 10.53 15.52
C ASP A 453 18.14 9.56 15.52
N SER A 454 18.37 8.24 15.53
CA SER A 454 17.32 7.22 15.68
C SER A 454 16.39 7.55 16.86
N PRO A 455 15.06 7.43 16.71
CA PRO A 455 14.08 7.68 17.79
C PRO A 455 14.16 6.69 18.95
N PHE A 456 14.97 5.64 18.84
CA PHE A 456 15.16 4.65 19.89
C PHE A 456 16.60 4.12 19.90
N ASP A 457 17.02 3.67 21.08
CA ASP A 457 18.28 2.96 21.28
C ASP A 457 18.10 1.44 21.21
N PHE A 458 19.09 0.73 20.66
CA PHE A 458 19.14 -0.72 20.68
C PHE A 458 20.31 -1.22 21.52
N PHE A 459 20.02 -1.74 22.72
CA PHE A 459 21.00 -2.39 23.58
C PHE A 459 21.19 -3.85 23.15
N GLU A 460 22.38 -4.17 22.65
CA GLU A 460 22.69 -5.53 22.23
C GLU A 460 22.89 -6.44 23.45
N PRO A 461 22.32 -7.67 23.44
CA PRO A 461 22.58 -8.64 24.50
C PRO A 461 24.05 -9.07 24.50
N GLU A 462 24.61 -9.33 25.68
CA GLU A 462 25.98 -9.83 25.84
C GLU A 462 26.20 -11.10 25.00
N ALA A 463 27.30 -11.12 24.26
CA ALA A 463 27.56 -12.09 23.19
C ALA A 463 27.87 -13.49 23.75
N SER A 464 26.84 -14.32 23.94
CA SER A 464 27.01 -15.76 24.07
C SER A 464 26.02 -16.50 23.16
N ALA A 465 26.54 -17.10 22.10
CA ALA A 465 25.88 -17.87 21.02
C ALA A 465 25.33 -17.06 19.82
N GLU A 466 26.23 -16.69 18.90
CA GLU A 466 25.95 -15.84 17.72
C GLU A 466 24.96 -16.40 16.69
N GLU A 467 24.74 -17.72 16.60
CA GLU A 467 23.84 -18.30 15.58
C GLU A 467 22.44 -18.66 16.11
N LEU A 468 22.29 -19.06 17.39
CA LEU A 468 20.96 -19.32 17.99
C LEU A 468 20.19 -18.04 18.37
N LEU A 469 20.86 -16.88 18.33
CA LEU A 469 20.28 -15.59 18.72
C LEU A 469 19.99 -14.66 17.54
N ALA A 470 20.43 -14.96 16.31
CA ALA A 470 20.27 -14.06 15.17
C ALA A 470 18.79 -13.76 14.87
N ASP A 471 17.95 -14.78 14.81
CA ASP A 471 16.52 -14.63 14.57
C ASP A 471 15.86 -13.80 15.68
N LYS A 472 16.19 -14.08 16.95
CA LYS A 472 15.68 -13.30 18.09
C LYS A 472 16.17 -11.86 18.08
N LEU A 473 17.43 -11.63 17.70
CA LEU A 473 18.04 -10.30 17.63
C LEU A 473 17.35 -9.46 16.57
N TYR A 474 17.23 -9.98 15.35
CA TYR A 474 16.61 -9.27 14.24
C TYR A 474 15.09 -9.15 14.40
N MET A 475 14.43 -10.11 15.05
CA MET A 475 13.04 -9.94 15.46
C MET A 475 12.90 -8.76 16.42
N ARG A 476 13.72 -8.67 17.49
CA ARG A 476 13.70 -7.53 18.41
C ARG A 476 13.99 -6.20 17.71
N ARG A 477 14.90 -6.19 16.72
CA ARG A 477 15.19 -5.01 15.89
C ARG A 477 13.98 -4.61 15.05
N LEU A 478 13.32 -5.57 14.41
CA LEU A 478 12.09 -5.33 13.65
C LEU A 478 10.98 -4.82 14.57
N GLU A 479 10.76 -5.43 15.73
CA GLU A 479 9.77 -4.99 16.72
C GLU A 479 10.01 -3.55 17.14
N LYS A 480 11.25 -3.19 17.49
CA LYS A 480 11.62 -1.81 17.83
C LYS A 480 11.46 -0.85 16.65
N PHE A 481 11.83 -1.26 15.45
CA PHE A 481 11.62 -0.43 14.25
C PHE A 481 10.13 -0.19 13.99
N VAL A 482 9.30 -1.23 14.01
CA VAL A 482 7.85 -1.11 13.82
C VAL A 482 7.23 -0.25 14.92
N MET A 483 7.59 -0.46 16.19
CA MET A 483 6.95 0.21 17.33
C MET A 483 7.51 1.60 17.66
N CYS A 484 8.77 1.88 17.31
CA CYS A 484 9.45 3.11 17.74
C CYS A 484 10.20 3.82 16.59
N GLY A 485 10.46 3.16 15.47
CA GLY A 485 11.19 3.73 14.34
C GLY A 485 10.40 4.76 13.54
N ASP A 486 11.10 5.52 12.71
CA ASP A 486 10.50 6.44 11.74
C ASP A 486 11.37 6.58 10.48
N ASP A 487 11.12 7.61 9.67
CA ASP A 487 11.84 7.83 8.43
C ASP A 487 13.36 8.04 8.60
N ARG A 488 13.84 8.36 9.80
CA ARG A 488 15.28 8.44 10.12
C ARG A 488 15.96 7.07 10.07
N ASN A 489 15.22 5.99 10.32
CA ASN A 489 15.77 4.63 10.26
C ASN A 489 15.75 4.03 8.85
N ILE A 490 15.17 4.73 7.85
CA ILE A 490 15.05 4.23 6.48
C ILE A 490 16.16 4.87 5.62
N GLU A 491 17.31 4.21 5.58
CA GLU A 491 18.52 4.69 4.89
C GLU A 491 18.43 4.60 3.37
N GLY A 492 17.60 3.70 2.84
CA GLY A 492 17.45 3.52 1.40
C GLY A 492 16.10 2.95 1.02
N VAL A 493 15.55 3.42 -0.09
CA VAL A 493 14.29 2.95 -0.65
C VAL A 493 14.46 2.69 -2.13
N TRP A 494 14.12 1.49 -2.57
CA TRP A 494 14.16 1.08 -3.96
C TRP A 494 12.76 0.76 -4.47
N VAL A 495 12.50 1.14 -5.71
CA VAL A 495 11.33 0.70 -6.48
C VAL A 495 11.82 0.19 -7.81
N ARG A 496 11.52 -1.07 -8.12
CA ARG A 496 12.03 -1.78 -9.31
C ARG A 496 13.54 -1.57 -9.44
N GLY A 497 14.29 -1.79 -8.36
CA GLY A 497 15.75 -1.69 -8.32
C GLY A 497 16.34 -0.29 -8.49
N ARG A 498 15.53 0.77 -8.71
CA ARG A 498 16.00 2.15 -8.70
C ARG A 498 15.91 2.70 -7.28
N GLN A 499 17.01 3.23 -6.74
CA GLN A 499 16.96 3.97 -5.47
C GLN A 499 16.17 5.27 -5.70
N VAL A 500 15.08 5.46 -4.96
CA VAL A 500 14.14 6.59 -5.10
C VAL A 500 14.11 7.50 -3.88
N ALA A 501 14.60 7.04 -2.72
CA ALA A 501 14.79 7.84 -1.52
C ALA A 501 15.91 7.26 -0.64
N GLY A 502 16.31 8.04 0.38
CA GLY A 502 17.38 7.70 1.31
C GLY A 502 18.74 8.30 0.94
N THR A 503 19.76 7.94 1.70
CA THR A 503 21.15 8.35 1.49
C THR A 503 21.67 7.65 0.22
N PRO A 504 22.20 8.39 -0.78
CA PRO A 504 22.86 7.75 -1.92
C PRO A 504 23.98 6.86 -1.38
N LEU A 505 23.91 5.56 -1.68
CA LEU A 505 24.94 4.64 -1.22
C LEU A 505 26.24 4.96 -1.96
N ALA A 506 27.28 5.34 -1.22
CA ALA A 506 28.61 5.57 -1.78
C ALA A 506 29.27 4.21 -2.12
N ASN A 507 29.98 4.16 -3.25
CA ASN A 507 30.71 3.00 -3.75
C ASN A 507 31.81 2.52 -2.80
#